data_AF-A0A2V7HKZ4-F1
#
_entry.id   AF-A0A2V7HKZ4-F1
#
_cell.length_a   1.000
_cell.length_b   1.000
_cell.length_c   1.000
_cell.angle_alpha   90.00
_cell.angle_beta   90.00
_cell.angle_gamma   90.00
#
_symmetry.space_group_name_H-M   'P 1'
#
loop_
_entity.id
_entity.type
_entity.pdbx_description
1 polymer ?
#
loop_
_entity_poly.entity_id
_entity_poly.type
_entity_poly.pdbx_seq_one_letter_code
_entity_poly.pdbx_strand_id
1 'polypeptide(L)'
;MENSIVSFRKVAGLLLLGACSSATQRNGGQLTGANAPQVATEQFLRAANAGDLQAMSTQWGTKDGPARETMDRTQLEKRLTILACYFKHDSERVVGEAPGAGGRRDVRVELRKGNIIRQTTFYTIKGPGDRWYVENMDLAAVRDFCGNSGTSGR
;
A
#
# COMPACT_ATOMS: atom_id res chain seq x y z
N MET A 1 -47.12 -7.90 44.09
CA MET A 1 -47.85 -6.89 44.89
C MET A 1 -46.90 -5.71 44.99
N GLU A 2 -46.99 -4.75 44.07
CA GLU A 2 -47.78 -3.51 44.22
C GLU A 2 -47.33 -2.71 45.46
N ASN A 3 -47.11 -1.39 45.45
CA ASN A 3 -47.32 -0.36 44.45
C ASN A 3 -46.56 0.90 44.87
N SER A 4 -45.98 1.59 43.90
CA SER A 4 -46.12 3.04 43.62
C SER A 4 -46.46 4.02 44.76
N ILE A 5 -45.57 5.00 45.00
CA ILE A 5 -45.97 6.39 45.25
C ILE A 5 -45.11 7.30 44.37
N VAL A 6 -45.74 7.87 43.34
CA VAL A 6 -45.23 9.01 42.58
C VAL A 6 -45.82 10.27 43.22
N SER A 7 -45.01 11.28 43.51
CA SER A 7 -45.55 12.65 43.56
C SER A 7 -44.52 13.67 43.10
N PHE A 8 -44.93 14.34 42.02
CA PHE A 8 -44.27 15.37 41.26
C PHE A 8 -43.92 16.59 42.10
N ARG A 9 -42.65 16.99 42.09
CA ARG A 9 -42.27 18.39 42.31
C ARG A 9 -41.39 18.86 41.16
N LYS A 10 -41.93 19.87 40.46
CA LYS A 10 -41.42 20.52 39.27
C LYS A 10 -40.09 21.25 39.57
N VAL A 11 -39.03 20.91 38.85
CA VAL A 11 -37.90 21.81 38.49
C VAL A 11 -37.43 21.32 37.11
N ALA A 12 -37.92 21.91 36.02
CA ALA A 12 -37.28 23.02 35.32
C ALA A 12 -35.89 22.63 34.80
N GLY A 13 -35.80 22.54 33.47
CA GLY A 13 -34.75 21.85 32.75
C GLY A 13 -33.37 22.50 32.81
N LEU A 14 -32.39 21.64 32.56
CA LEU A 14 -31.16 21.97 31.86
C LEU A 14 -30.77 20.75 31.04
N LEU A 15 -31.28 20.67 29.80
CA LEU A 15 -30.78 19.76 28.78
C LEU A 15 -29.36 20.22 28.41
N LEU A 16 -28.36 19.71 29.11
CA LEU A 16 -26.98 19.75 28.64
C LEU A 16 -26.87 18.76 27.49
N LEU A 17 -27.24 19.22 26.29
CA LEU A 17 -26.82 18.63 25.02
C LEU A 17 -25.29 18.77 24.97
N GLY A 18 -24.59 17.77 25.51
CA GLY A 18 -23.19 17.55 25.22
C GLY A 18 -23.09 17.29 23.73
N ALA A 19 -22.80 18.34 22.96
CA ALA A 19 -22.42 18.23 21.57
C ALA A 19 -21.13 17.40 21.53
N CYS A 20 -21.27 16.09 21.31
CA CYS A 20 -20.20 15.30 20.74
C CYS A 20 -19.84 16.00 19.44
N SER A 21 -18.81 16.83 19.50
CA SER A 21 -18.12 17.32 18.32
C SER A 21 -17.46 16.09 17.74
N SER A 22 -18.24 15.32 16.99
CA SER A 22 -17.71 14.47 15.94
C SER A 22 -16.98 15.43 15.03
N ALA A 23 -15.69 15.62 15.31
CA ALA A 23 -14.77 16.13 14.33
C ALA A 23 -14.93 15.17 13.16
N THR A 24 -15.74 15.58 12.18
CA THR A 24 -15.72 15.00 10.85
C THR A 24 -14.27 15.15 10.43
N GLN A 25 -13.50 14.10 10.67
CA GLN A 25 -12.16 13.94 10.15
C GLN A 25 -12.38 14.05 8.66
N ARG A 26 -12.14 15.26 8.12
CA ARG A 26 -12.15 15.51 6.68
C ARG A 26 -11.35 14.35 6.13
N ASN A 27 -11.95 13.59 5.21
CA ASN A 27 -11.27 12.58 4.42
C ASN A 27 -10.03 13.25 3.83
N GLY A 28 -8.92 13.26 4.56
CA GLY A 28 -7.62 13.60 4.07
C GLY A 28 -7.37 12.49 3.09
N GLY A 29 -7.49 12.80 1.79
CA GLY A 29 -7.34 11.82 0.73
C GLY A 29 -6.17 10.90 1.06
N GLN A 30 -6.43 9.59 1.06
CA GLN A 30 -5.49 8.60 1.59
C GLN A 30 -4.09 8.89 1.05
N LEU A 31 -3.18 9.25 1.95
CA LEU A 31 -1.84 9.71 1.59
C LEU A 31 -1.15 8.63 0.76
N THR A 32 -0.69 8.99 -0.43
CA THR A 32 -0.06 8.07 -1.37
C THR A 32 1.45 8.21 -1.39
N GLY A 33 2.11 7.21 -1.96
CA GLY A 33 3.54 7.04 -1.88
C GLY A 33 4.02 6.93 -0.44
N ALA A 34 5.33 6.96 -0.27
CA ALA A 34 5.99 6.94 1.03
C ALA A 34 6.85 8.18 1.28
N ASN A 35 7.33 8.34 2.50
CA ASN A 35 8.28 9.40 2.87
C ASN A 35 9.73 9.08 2.48
N ALA A 36 10.03 7.86 2.04
CA ALA A 36 11.36 7.43 1.61
C ALA A 36 11.28 6.38 0.49
N PRO A 37 12.31 6.25 -0.36
CA PRO A 37 12.40 5.25 -1.44
C PRO A 37 12.15 3.83 -0.94
N GLN A 38 12.94 3.41 0.05
CA GLN A 38 12.86 2.08 0.66
C GLN A 38 11.44 1.77 1.17
N VAL A 39 10.81 2.75 1.85
CA VAL A 39 9.47 2.57 2.43
C VAL A 39 8.41 2.39 1.33
N ALA A 40 8.52 3.09 0.20
CA ALA A 40 7.60 2.89 -0.93
C ALA A 40 7.73 1.47 -1.50
N THR A 41 8.96 0.98 -1.65
CA THR A 41 9.24 -0.38 -2.10
C THR A 41 8.69 -1.44 -1.15
N GLU A 42 8.91 -1.30 0.16
CA GLU A 42 8.41 -2.23 1.18
C GLU A 42 6.87 -2.25 1.23
N GLN A 43 6.22 -1.08 1.16
CA GLN A 43 4.76 -1.00 1.15
C GLN A 43 4.16 -1.61 -0.13
N PHE A 44 4.80 -1.37 -1.29
CA PHE A 44 4.39 -1.99 -2.54
C PHE A 44 4.52 -3.52 -2.48
N LEU A 45 5.66 -4.04 -2.00
CA LEU A 45 5.91 -5.48 -1.87
C LEU A 45 4.93 -6.15 -0.91
N ARG A 46 4.65 -5.54 0.24
CA ARG A 46 3.64 -6.02 1.18
C ARG A 46 2.27 -6.15 0.53
N ALA A 47 1.85 -5.12 -0.21
CA ALA A 47 0.58 -5.12 -0.91
C ALA A 47 0.55 -6.17 -2.04
N ALA A 48 1.64 -6.30 -2.81
CA ALA A 48 1.79 -7.31 -3.84
C ALA A 48 1.67 -8.73 -3.27
N ASN A 49 2.31 -8.98 -2.13
CA ASN A 49 2.23 -10.27 -1.46
C ASN A 49 0.82 -10.59 -0.95
N ALA A 50 0.09 -9.58 -0.47
CA ALA A 50 -1.30 -9.71 -0.07
C ALA A 50 -2.27 -9.83 -1.27
N GLY A 51 -1.82 -9.56 -2.50
CA GLY A 51 -2.69 -9.44 -3.66
C GLY A 51 -3.61 -8.22 -3.60
N ASP A 52 -3.28 -7.21 -2.78
CA ASP A 52 -4.08 -6.00 -2.60
C ASP A 52 -3.74 -4.97 -3.67
N LEU A 53 -4.45 -5.05 -4.81
CA LEU A 53 -4.23 -4.16 -5.94
C LEU A 53 -4.53 -2.69 -5.60
N GLN A 54 -5.47 -2.43 -4.67
CA GLN A 54 -5.77 -1.06 -4.26
C GLN A 54 -4.60 -0.47 -3.49
N ALA A 55 -4.05 -1.20 -2.52
CA ALA A 55 -2.87 -0.77 -1.78
C ALA A 55 -1.64 -0.63 -2.70
N MET A 56 -1.41 -1.58 -3.63
CA MET A 56 -0.33 -1.45 -4.63
C MET A 56 -0.47 -0.15 -5.44
N SER A 57 -1.69 0.19 -5.86
CA SER A 57 -1.96 1.40 -6.64
C SER A 57 -1.67 2.72 -5.90
N THR A 58 -1.53 2.68 -4.57
CA THR A 58 -1.13 3.85 -3.77
C THR A 58 0.38 4.06 -3.75
N GLN A 59 1.17 3.02 -4.01
CA GLN A 59 2.63 3.05 -3.95
C GLN A 59 3.28 3.01 -5.33
N TRP A 60 2.56 2.51 -6.34
CA TRP A 60 2.98 2.53 -7.72
C TRP A 60 2.56 3.83 -8.40
N GLY A 61 3.46 4.50 -9.09
CA GLY A 61 3.20 5.82 -9.67
C GLY A 61 4.40 6.41 -10.40
N THR A 62 4.28 7.66 -10.81
CA THR A 62 5.35 8.41 -11.46
C THR A 62 5.62 9.69 -10.68
N LYS A 63 6.48 10.56 -11.23
CA LYS A 63 6.63 11.94 -10.75
C LYS A 63 5.32 12.74 -10.73
N ASP A 64 4.29 12.29 -11.46
CA ASP A 64 2.99 12.95 -11.57
C ASP A 64 1.98 12.44 -10.52
N GLY A 65 2.36 11.43 -9.72
CA GLY A 65 1.53 10.88 -8.64
C GLY A 65 1.24 9.38 -8.80
N PRO A 66 0.29 8.83 -8.00
CA PRO A 66 -0.04 7.41 -8.00
C PRO A 66 -0.68 7.00 -9.33
N ALA A 67 -0.36 5.80 -9.82
CA ALA A 67 -0.83 5.29 -11.11
C ALA A 67 -2.35 5.23 -11.21
N ARG A 68 -3.07 5.06 -10.09
CA ARG A 68 -4.55 5.07 -10.07
C ARG A 68 -5.20 6.40 -10.46
N GLU A 69 -4.44 7.49 -10.46
CA GLU A 69 -4.91 8.82 -10.84
C GLU A 69 -4.55 9.17 -12.29
N THR A 70 -3.59 8.46 -12.89
CA THR A 70 -3.05 8.77 -14.23
C THR A 70 -3.23 7.65 -15.26
N MET A 71 -3.61 6.45 -14.83
CA MET A 71 -3.80 5.27 -15.69
C MET A 71 -5.27 4.84 -15.72
N ASP A 72 -5.73 4.35 -16.88
CA ASP A 72 -7.03 3.70 -17.00
C ASP A 72 -7.18 2.56 -15.97
N ARG A 73 -8.38 2.45 -15.37
CA ARG A 73 -8.64 1.48 -14.29
C ARG A 73 -8.42 0.04 -14.74
N THR A 74 -8.89 -0.31 -15.94
CA THR A 74 -8.75 -1.69 -16.46
C THR A 74 -7.30 -2.00 -16.76
N GLN A 75 -6.55 -1.04 -17.32
CA GLN A 75 -5.11 -1.20 -17.54
C GLN A 75 -4.34 -1.33 -16.23
N LEU A 76 -4.66 -0.51 -15.23
CA LEU A 76 -4.05 -0.55 -13.90
C LEU A 76 -4.25 -1.92 -13.26
N GLU A 77 -5.48 -2.41 -13.19
CA GLU A 77 -5.81 -3.71 -12.57
C GLU A 77 -5.09 -4.86 -13.27
N LYS A 78 -5.06 -4.89 -14.60
CA LYS A 78 -4.34 -5.91 -15.37
C LYS A 78 -2.84 -5.91 -15.04
N ARG A 79 -2.21 -4.73 -15.03
CA ARG A 79 -0.78 -4.61 -14.74
C ARG A 79 -0.49 -4.99 -13.29
N LEU A 80 -1.25 -4.49 -12.33
CA LEU A 80 -1.05 -4.79 -10.91
C LEU A 80 -1.27 -6.28 -10.61
N THR A 81 -2.23 -6.93 -11.28
CA THR A 81 -2.44 -8.38 -11.15
C THR A 81 -1.21 -9.17 -11.59
N ILE A 82 -0.59 -8.79 -12.71
CA ILE A 82 0.65 -9.42 -13.20
C ILE A 82 1.79 -9.18 -12.21
N LEU A 83 1.95 -7.94 -11.72
CA LEU A 83 2.99 -7.59 -10.75
C LEU A 83 2.81 -8.34 -9.41
N ALA A 84 1.58 -8.49 -8.92
CA ALA A 84 1.29 -9.25 -7.70
C ALA A 84 1.72 -10.72 -7.83
N CYS A 85 1.60 -11.32 -9.02
CA CYS A 85 2.07 -12.67 -9.27
C CYS A 85 3.61 -12.77 -9.21
N TYR A 86 4.33 -11.86 -9.88
CA TYR A 86 5.80 -11.85 -9.90
C TYR A 86 6.42 -11.53 -8.54
N PHE A 87 5.75 -10.74 -7.72
CA PHE A 87 6.26 -10.33 -6.42
C PHE A 87 5.61 -11.06 -5.24
N LYS A 88 4.97 -12.22 -5.47
CA LYS A 88 4.55 -13.11 -4.39
C LYS A 88 5.79 -13.69 -3.69
N HIS A 89 5.88 -13.57 -2.36
CA HIS A 89 7.05 -14.01 -1.59
C HIS A 89 6.66 -14.41 -0.15
N ASP A 90 7.56 -15.11 0.53
CA ASP A 90 7.43 -15.45 1.95
C ASP A 90 8.11 -14.39 2.84
N SER A 91 9.21 -13.82 2.36
CA SER A 91 9.90 -12.72 3.03
C SER A 91 10.65 -11.82 2.05
N GLU A 92 10.78 -10.56 2.43
CA GLU A 92 11.52 -9.52 1.73
C GLU A 92 12.57 -8.86 2.64
N ARG A 93 13.68 -8.41 2.05
CA ARG A 93 14.70 -7.62 2.74
C ARG A 93 15.34 -6.62 1.79
N VAL A 94 15.34 -5.35 2.14
CA VAL A 94 16.10 -4.33 1.42
C VAL A 94 17.58 -4.54 1.73
N VAL A 95 18.40 -4.66 0.69
CA VAL A 95 19.84 -4.95 0.79
C VAL A 95 20.71 -3.78 0.38
N GLY A 96 20.12 -2.73 -0.19
CA GLY A 96 20.81 -1.49 -0.49
C GLY A 96 19.93 -0.47 -1.20
N GLU A 97 20.35 0.78 -1.15
CA GLU A 97 19.75 1.89 -1.88
C GLU A 97 20.87 2.73 -2.50
N ALA A 98 20.71 3.15 -3.76
CA ALA A 98 21.66 3.99 -4.46
C ALA A 98 20.95 5.11 -5.27
N PRO A 99 21.64 6.22 -5.57
CA PRO A 99 21.18 7.16 -6.58
C PRO A 99 20.99 6.48 -7.95
N GLY A 100 19.84 6.70 -8.57
CA GLY A 100 19.54 6.26 -9.93
C GLY A 100 19.49 7.42 -10.92
N ALA A 101 19.27 7.11 -12.20
CA ALA A 101 19.20 8.13 -13.26
C ALA A 101 17.92 8.98 -13.18
N GLY A 102 18.03 10.28 -13.45
CA GLY A 102 16.88 11.17 -13.58
C GLY A 102 16.14 11.45 -12.27
N GLY A 103 16.87 11.53 -11.16
CA GLY A 103 16.29 11.79 -9.83
C GLY A 103 15.69 10.56 -9.15
N ARG A 104 15.89 9.37 -9.73
CA ARG A 104 15.46 8.10 -9.15
C ARG A 104 16.32 7.66 -7.99
N ARG A 105 15.78 6.73 -7.21
CA ARG A 105 16.52 5.93 -6.23
C ARG A 105 16.30 4.45 -6.53
N ASP A 106 17.41 3.74 -6.63
CA ASP A 106 17.45 2.32 -6.95
C ASP A 106 17.50 1.55 -5.63
N VAL A 107 16.42 0.83 -5.32
CA VAL A 107 16.26 0.05 -4.09
C VAL A 107 16.44 -1.42 -4.44
N ARG A 108 17.55 -2.01 -3.99
CA ARG A 108 17.82 -3.44 -4.19
C ARG A 108 17.17 -4.24 -3.09
N VAL A 109 16.41 -5.26 -3.47
CA VAL A 109 15.65 -6.11 -2.54
C VAL A 109 15.96 -7.57 -2.81
N GLU A 110 16.16 -8.31 -1.73
CA GLU A 110 16.17 -9.76 -1.73
C GLU A 110 14.78 -10.27 -1.37
N LEU A 111 14.26 -11.21 -2.18
CA LEU A 111 12.98 -11.86 -1.97
C LEU A 111 13.20 -13.36 -1.85
N ARG A 112 12.47 -13.99 -0.93
CA ARG A 112 12.43 -15.44 -0.75
C ARG A 112 11.05 -15.99 -1.06
N LYS A 113 10.98 -17.08 -1.83
CA LYS A 113 9.77 -17.86 -2.08
C LYS A 113 10.10 -19.35 -2.06
N GLY A 114 9.63 -20.07 -1.04
CA GLY A 114 10.03 -21.44 -0.76
C GLY A 114 11.54 -21.55 -0.57
N ASN A 115 12.21 -22.27 -1.46
CA ASN A 115 13.67 -22.44 -1.49
C ASN A 115 14.36 -21.52 -2.51
N ILE A 116 13.60 -20.66 -3.20
CA ILE A 116 14.13 -19.76 -4.21
C ILE A 116 14.41 -18.41 -3.56
N ILE A 117 15.64 -17.90 -3.74
CA ILE A 117 16.04 -16.55 -3.36
C ILE A 117 16.40 -15.79 -4.64
N ARG A 118 15.85 -14.58 -4.77
CA ARG A 118 16.14 -13.66 -5.89
C ARG A 118 16.48 -12.29 -5.36
N GLN A 119 17.39 -11.60 -6.02
CA GLN A 119 17.62 -10.18 -5.81
C GLN A 119 17.13 -9.43 -7.04
N THR A 120 16.33 -8.40 -6.82
CA THR A 120 15.79 -7.51 -7.86
C THR A 120 15.99 -6.05 -7.45
N THR A 121 15.80 -5.13 -8.40
CA THR A 121 15.89 -3.70 -8.18
C THR A 121 14.54 -3.04 -8.46
N PHE A 122 14.09 -2.23 -7.51
CA PHE A 122 12.98 -1.31 -7.67
C PHE A 122 13.52 0.08 -7.94
N TYR A 123 12.92 0.78 -8.90
CA TYR A 123 13.26 2.15 -9.26
C TYR A 123 12.16 3.05 -8.73
N THR A 124 12.52 3.92 -7.80
CA THR A 124 11.57 4.85 -7.18
C THR A 124 11.83 6.28 -7.64
N ILE A 125 10.78 7.10 -7.67
CA ILE A 125 10.84 8.49 -8.07
C ILE A 125 10.05 9.35 -7.08
N LYS A 126 10.50 10.58 -6.87
CA LYS A 126 9.78 11.56 -6.08
C LYS A 126 8.65 12.18 -6.94
N GLY A 127 7.43 12.19 -6.41
CA GLY A 127 6.25 12.80 -7.00
C GLY A 127 5.65 13.91 -6.13
N PRO A 128 4.35 14.20 -6.25
CA PRO A 128 3.68 15.27 -5.51
C PRO A 128 3.82 15.13 -4.00
N GLY A 129 3.96 16.26 -3.30
CA GLY A 129 4.07 16.29 -1.84
C GLY A 129 5.35 15.66 -1.28
N ASP A 130 6.44 15.65 -2.07
CA ASP A 130 7.72 15.02 -1.74
C ASP A 130 7.62 13.51 -1.42
N ARG A 131 6.58 12.86 -1.94
CA ARG A 131 6.31 11.43 -1.74
C ARG A 131 7.06 10.58 -2.76
N TRP A 132 7.56 9.44 -2.32
CA TRP A 132 8.23 8.46 -3.16
C TRP A 132 7.25 7.41 -3.66
N TYR A 133 7.33 7.11 -4.95
CA TYR A 133 6.56 6.05 -5.60
C TYR A 133 7.52 5.05 -6.21
N VAL A 134 7.12 3.78 -6.23
CA VAL A 134 7.71 2.81 -7.15
C VAL A 134 7.30 3.21 -8.56
N GLU A 135 8.26 3.48 -9.44
CA GLU A 135 7.99 3.84 -10.84
C GLU A 135 8.16 2.62 -11.74
N ASN A 136 9.25 1.88 -11.54
CA ASN A 136 9.56 0.69 -12.32
C ASN A 136 10.28 -0.36 -11.45
N MET A 137 10.46 -1.57 -11.98
CA MET A 137 11.09 -2.70 -11.28
C MET A 137 11.66 -3.71 -12.27
N ASP A 138 12.72 -4.40 -11.89
CA ASP A 138 13.27 -5.50 -12.69
C ASP A 138 12.45 -6.80 -12.51
N LEU A 139 11.59 -7.08 -13.48
CA LEU A 139 10.81 -8.31 -13.51
C LEU A 139 11.60 -9.53 -13.95
N ALA A 140 12.68 -9.36 -14.72
CA ALA A 140 13.43 -10.48 -15.27
C ALA A 140 14.05 -11.34 -14.15
N ALA A 141 14.49 -10.70 -13.07
CA ALA A 141 15.08 -11.32 -11.91
C ALA A 141 14.11 -12.19 -11.07
N VAL A 142 12.79 -12.04 -11.24
CA VAL A 142 11.77 -12.71 -10.41
C VAL A 142 10.75 -13.49 -11.25
N ARG A 143 11.06 -13.79 -12.51
CA ARG A 143 10.11 -14.44 -13.43
C ARG A 143 9.59 -15.78 -12.92
N ASP A 144 10.45 -16.54 -12.25
CA ASP A 144 10.17 -17.85 -11.68
C ASP A 144 9.29 -17.81 -10.43
N PHE A 145 9.01 -16.63 -9.88
CA PHE A 145 8.00 -16.48 -8.83
C PHE A 145 6.59 -16.54 -9.40
N CYS A 146 6.38 -16.11 -10.65
CA CYS A 146 5.09 -16.20 -11.33
C CYS A 146 5.09 -17.32 -12.37
N GLY A 147 4.70 -18.51 -11.94
CA GLY A 147 4.58 -19.70 -12.78
C GLY A 147 3.94 -20.84 -11.99
N ASN A 148 3.42 -21.85 -12.68
CA ASN A 148 2.79 -23.00 -12.02
C ASN A 148 3.78 -23.63 -11.02
N SER A 149 3.41 -23.62 -9.75
CA SER A 149 4.11 -24.31 -8.65
C SER A 149 4.06 -25.86 -8.77
N GLY A 150 3.93 -26.39 -9.98
CA GLY A 150 3.61 -27.79 -10.27
C GLY A 150 4.64 -28.55 -11.13
N THR A 151 5.84 -28.02 -11.36
CA THR A 151 6.91 -28.76 -12.08
C THR A 151 8.25 -28.72 -11.37
N SER A 152 8.23 -28.91 -10.05
CA SER A 152 9.42 -29.31 -9.30
C SER A 152 9.23 -30.76 -8.85
N GLY A 153 9.51 -31.70 -9.74
CA GLY A 153 9.44 -33.13 -9.46
C GLY A 153 8.92 -33.96 -10.63
N ARG A 154 9.75 -34.16 -11.65
CA ARG A 154 9.81 -35.43 -12.37
C ARG A 154 11.21 -35.99 -12.23
#